data_AF-A0A442UPC0-F1
#
_entry.id   AF-A0A442UPC0-F1
#
_cell.length_a   1.000
_cell.length_b   1.000
_cell.length_c   1.000
_cell.angle_alpha   90.00
_cell.angle_beta   90.00
_cell.angle_gamma   90.00
#
_symmetry.space_group_name_H-M   'P 1'
#
loop_
_entity.id
_entity.type
_entity.pdbx_description
1 polymer ?
#
loop_
_entity_poly.entity_id
_entity_poly.type
_entity_poly.pdbx_seq_one_letter_code
_entity_poly.pdbx_strand_id
1 'polypeptide(L)'
;MMTAKHTPGPWAIDPTYLSEVQTPNDKTIASCWHTHAEGRTVSITGVLECSLEESAANARLIAAAPDMLAALKQALDDIRTFHDATGLGEDVLSKEAHDAMLAAIAKAEAVS
;
A
#
# COMPACT_ATOMS: atom_id res chain seq x y z
N MET A 1 -17.82 1.91 17.83
CA MET A 1 -16.85 2.65 16.98
C MET A 1 -15.92 1.63 16.35
N MET A 2 -15.87 1.53 15.03
CA MET A 2 -14.90 0.69 14.31
C MET A 2 -13.58 1.46 14.29
N THR A 3 -12.64 1.08 15.15
CA THR A 3 -11.25 1.57 15.08
C THR A 3 -10.66 1.12 13.74
N ALA A 4 -10.09 2.06 12.97
CA ALA A 4 -9.42 1.73 11.71
C ALA A 4 -8.27 0.73 11.99
N LYS A 5 -8.29 -0.40 11.27
CA LYS A 5 -7.42 -1.57 11.47
C LYS A 5 -6.08 -1.44 10.72
N HIS A 6 -6.05 -0.59 9.70
CA HIS A 6 -4.85 -0.06 9.04
C HIS A 6 -4.58 1.35 9.56
N THR A 7 -3.30 1.77 9.63
CA THR A 7 -2.95 3.19 9.85
C THR A 7 -3.58 4.00 8.71
N PRO A 8 -4.60 4.83 8.95
CA PRO A 8 -5.24 5.55 7.86
C PRO A 8 -4.19 6.41 7.16
N GLY A 9 -4.17 6.34 5.82
CA GLY A 9 -3.41 7.29 5.02
C GLY A 9 -3.92 8.74 5.25
N PRO A 10 -3.25 9.73 4.65
CA PRO A 10 -2.19 9.57 3.67
C PRO A 10 -0.84 9.23 4.30
N TRP A 11 0.01 8.54 3.57
CA TRP A 11 1.40 8.28 3.94
C TRP A 11 2.32 8.96 2.92
N ALA A 12 3.47 9.41 3.36
CA ALA A 12 4.46 10.07 2.52
C ALA A 12 5.84 9.48 2.80
N ILE A 13 6.74 9.62 1.82
CA ILE A 13 8.15 9.33 2.03
C ILE A 13 8.73 10.47 2.88
N ASP A 14 9.59 10.14 3.84
CA ASP A 14 10.30 11.17 4.58
C ASP A 14 11.24 11.94 3.61
N PRO A 15 11.16 13.29 3.54
CA PRO A 15 11.96 14.08 2.62
C PRO A 15 13.46 14.08 2.97
N THR A 16 13.81 13.75 4.20
CA THR A 16 15.17 13.54 4.69
C THR A 16 15.58 12.09 4.50
N TYR A 17 14.67 11.16 4.79
CA TYR A 17 14.93 9.72 4.79
C TYR A 17 14.16 8.96 3.69
N LEU A 18 14.77 8.74 2.51
CA LEU A 18 14.07 8.16 1.34
C LEU A 18 13.63 6.70 1.55
N SER A 19 14.21 6.05 2.54
CA SER A 19 13.87 4.68 2.97
C SER A 19 12.69 4.63 3.96
N GLU A 20 12.27 5.77 4.49
CA GLU A 20 11.24 5.88 5.53
C GLU A 20 9.90 6.34 4.95
N VAL A 21 8.84 5.77 5.51
CA VAL A 21 7.46 6.17 5.25
C VAL A 21 6.87 6.72 6.53
N GLN A 22 6.23 7.88 6.44
CA GLN A 22 5.66 8.61 7.55
C GLN A 22 4.21 9.02 7.31
N THR A 23 3.50 9.27 8.40
CA THR A 23 2.20 9.97 8.38
C THR A 23 2.39 11.49 8.18
N PRO A 24 1.31 12.27 7.99
CA PRO A 24 1.41 13.73 7.77
C PRO A 24 1.88 14.52 9.00
N ASN A 25 1.99 13.87 10.15
CA ASN A 25 2.50 14.43 11.41
C ASN A 25 3.88 13.86 11.75
N ASP A 26 4.67 13.51 10.73
CA ASP A 26 6.07 13.09 10.82
C ASP A 26 6.32 11.86 11.71
N LYS A 27 5.33 10.95 11.81
CA LYS A 27 5.49 9.68 12.51
C LYS A 27 5.88 8.61 11.51
N THR A 28 7.09 8.06 11.62
CA THR A 28 7.54 6.89 10.85
C THR A 28 6.63 5.69 11.11
N ILE A 29 6.12 5.09 10.04
CA ILE A 29 5.27 3.90 10.05
C ILE A 29 5.94 2.67 9.42
N ALA A 30 6.94 2.89 8.57
CA ALA A 30 7.76 1.84 7.98
C ALA A 30 9.16 2.35 7.65
N SER A 31 10.15 1.46 7.74
CA SER A 31 11.53 1.70 7.28
C SER A 31 11.92 0.54 6.37
N CYS A 32 12.21 0.86 5.12
CA CYS A 32 12.73 -0.08 4.13
C CYS A 32 14.24 -0.08 4.25
N TRP A 33 14.77 -0.69 5.31
CA TRP A 33 16.19 -0.57 5.71
C TRP A 33 17.20 -0.80 4.57
N HIS A 34 18.29 -0.03 4.58
CA HIS A 34 19.54 -0.32 3.86
C HIS A 34 20.76 0.18 4.66
N THR A 35 21.95 -0.38 4.43
CA THR A 35 23.15 -0.12 5.25
C THR A 35 23.72 1.30 5.08
N HIS A 36 23.34 1.98 4.01
CA HIS A 36 23.79 3.33 3.66
C HIS A 36 22.71 4.39 3.92
N ALA A 37 21.77 4.13 4.83
CA ALA A 37 20.70 5.07 5.17
C ALA A 37 21.27 6.42 5.59
N GLU A 38 21.05 7.43 4.74
CA GLU A 38 21.20 8.84 5.09
C GLU A 38 22.50 9.22 5.84
N GLY A 39 23.65 8.72 5.38
CA GLY A 39 24.96 9.07 5.95
C GLY A 39 25.29 8.38 7.28
N ARG A 40 24.55 7.35 7.67
CA ARG A 40 24.88 6.47 8.80
C ARG A 40 25.08 5.04 8.31
N THR A 41 26.20 4.42 8.67
CA THR A 41 26.38 2.98 8.46
C THR A 41 25.79 2.23 9.63
N VAL A 42 24.62 1.63 9.43
CA VAL A 42 23.98 0.76 10.43
C VAL A 42 24.02 -0.65 9.89
N SER A 43 24.69 -1.58 10.58
CA SER A 43 24.68 -3.01 10.24
C SER A 43 23.65 -3.72 11.12
N ILE A 44 22.71 -4.43 10.50
CA ILE A 44 21.78 -5.31 11.21
C ILE A 44 22.20 -6.76 10.95
N THR A 45 22.67 -7.43 12.00
CA THR A 45 23.10 -8.83 11.93
C THR A 45 21.95 -9.72 11.42
N GLY A 46 22.21 -10.49 10.36
CA GLY A 46 21.25 -11.44 9.79
C GLY A 46 20.27 -10.85 8.79
N VAL A 47 20.42 -9.57 8.40
CA VAL A 47 19.64 -8.96 7.32
C VAL A 47 20.51 -8.84 6.07
N LEU A 48 19.98 -9.33 4.93
CA LEU A 48 20.60 -9.12 3.63
C LEU A 48 20.50 -7.63 3.26
N GLU A 49 21.63 -7.03 2.92
CA GLU A 49 21.69 -5.66 2.42
C GLU A 49 20.90 -5.54 1.11
N CYS A 50 19.93 -4.63 1.09
CA CYS A 50 19.31 -4.17 -0.16
C CYS A 50 19.93 -2.83 -0.57
N SER A 51 19.84 -2.51 -1.86
CA SER A 51 20.34 -1.23 -2.37
C SER A 51 19.46 -0.06 -1.89
N LEU A 52 20.02 1.16 -1.86
CA LEU A 52 19.23 2.38 -1.61
C LEU A 52 18.08 2.53 -2.63
N GLU A 53 18.30 2.12 -3.88
CA GLU A 53 17.27 2.16 -4.92
C GLU A 53 16.10 1.22 -4.61
N GLU A 54 16.41 -0.01 -4.19
CA GLU A 54 15.40 -1.00 -3.80
C GLU A 54 14.64 -0.57 -2.55
N SER A 55 15.37 -0.08 -1.55
CA SER A 55 14.81 0.53 -0.34
C SER A 55 13.83 1.65 -0.66
N ALA A 56 14.23 2.62 -1.49
CA ALA A 56 13.39 3.73 -1.90
C ALA A 56 12.19 3.29 -2.75
N ALA A 57 12.35 2.25 -3.58
CA ALA A 57 11.25 1.65 -4.34
C ALA A 57 10.21 1.00 -3.42
N ASN A 58 10.66 0.27 -2.40
CA ASN A 58 9.79 -0.34 -1.40
C ASN A 58 9.06 0.74 -0.58
N ALA A 59 9.75 1.83 -0.19
CA ALA A 59 9.13 2.95 0.51
C ALA A 59 8.04 3.62 -0.33
N ARG A 60 8.30 3.87 -1.63
CA ARG A 60 7.29 4.36 -2.59
C ARG A 60 6.09 3.42 -2.68
N LEU A 61 6.32 2.12 -2.76
CA LEU A 61 5.26 1.12 -2.86
C LEU A 61 4.37 1.10 -1.61
N ILE A 62 4.98 1.16 -0.42
CA ILE A 62 4.25 1.23 0.85
C ILE A 62 3.46 2.54 0.92
N ALA A 63 4.08 3.68 0.63
CA ALA A 63 3.43 4.99 0.69
C ALA A 63 2.21 5.10 -0.22
N ALA A 64 2.22 4.43 -1.38
CA ALA A 64 1.11 4.40 -2.32
C ALA A 64 -0.03 3.44 -1.92
N ALA A 65 0.13 2.60 -0.89
CA ALA A 65 -0.86 1.58 -0.55
C ALA A 65 -2.26 2.13 -0.21
N PRO A 66 -2.42 3.25 0.53
CA PRO A 66 -3.73 3.84 0.77
C PRO A 66 -4.43 4.27 -0.53
N ASP A 67 -3.69 4.89 -1.46
CA ASP A 67 -4.22 5.36 -2.74
C ASP A 67 -4.60 4.18 -3.64
N MET A 68 -3.77 3.12 -3.67
CA MET A 68 -4.09 1.88 -4.39
C MET A 68 -5.35 1.22 -3.84
N LEU A 69 -5.53 1.18 -2.51
CA LEU A 69 -6.75 0.65 -1.90
C LEU A 69 -7.98 1.49 -2.26
N ALA A 70 -7.87 2.81 -2.23
CA ALA A 70 -8.95 3.72 -2.62
C ALA A 70 -9.34 3.53 -4.10
N ALA A 71 -8.35 3.49 -5.00
CA ALA A 71 -8.58 3.26 -6.42
C ALA A 71 -9.23 1.89 -6.69
N LEU A 72 -8.78 0.83 -6.00
CA LEU A 72 -9.33 -0.52 -6.16
C LEU A 72 -10.79 -0.61 -5.70
N LYS A 73 -11.13 0.05 -4.58
CA LYS A 73 -12.51 0.15 -4.10
C LYS A 73 -13.40 0.92 -5.07
N GLN A 74 -12.92 2.04 -5.60
CA GLN A 74 -13.67 2.84 -6.58
C GLN A 74 -13.93 2.03 -7.85
N ALA A 75 -12.90 1.35 -8.37
CA ALA A 75 -13.06 0.52 -9.56
C ALA A 75 -14.11 -0.59 -9.36
N LEU A 76 -14.12 -1.24 -8.19
CA LEU A 76 -15.12 -2.27 -7.87
C LEU A 76 -16.55 -1.69 -7.81
N ASP A 77 -16.70 -0.50 -7.25
CA ASP A 77 -17.99 0.20 -7.17
C ASP A 77 -18.50 0.63 -8.55
N ASP A 78 -17.62 1.14 -9.41
CA ASP A 78 -17.94 1.51 -10.79
C ASP A 78 -18.38 0.29 -11.60
N ILE A 79 -17.71 -0.85 -11.45
CA ILE A 79 -18.07 -2.11 -12.11
C ILE A 79 -19.45 -2.59 -11.67
N ARG A 80 -19.75 -2.53 -10.36
CA ARG A 80 -21.07 -2.91 -9.82
C ARG A 80 -22.17 -2.00 -10.34
N THR A 81 -21.94 -0.68 -10.31
CA THR A 81 -22.89 0.31 -10.82
C THR A 81 -23.17 0.08 -12.31
N PHE A 82 -22.14 -0.23 -13.09
CA PHE A 82 -22.29 -0.56 -14.50
C PHE A 82 -23.08 -1.86 -14.71
N HIS A 83 -22.81 -2.90 -13.92
CA HIS A 83 -23.58 -4.16 -13.94
C HIS A 83 -25.06 -3.92 -13.69
N ASP A 84 -25.39 -3.22 -12.60
CA ASP A 84 -26.76 -2.95 -12.18
C ASP A 84 -27.54 -2.11 -13.21
N ALA A 85 -26.87 -1.17 -13.87
CA ALA A 85 -27.48 -0.29 -14.87
C ALA A 85 -27.73 -0.97 -16.23
N THR A 86 -26.90 -1.95 -16.61
CA THR A 86 -26.90 -2.51 -17.98
C THR A 86 -27.31 -3.98 -18.05
N GLY A 87 -27.25 -4.72 -16.94
CA GLY A 87 -27.40 -6.18 -16.92
C GLY A 87 -26.24 -6.94 -17.59
N LEU A 88 -25.19 -6.25 -18.04
CA LEU A 88 -24.07 -6.81 -18.81
C LEU A 88 -22.78 -6.97 -18.00
N GLY A 89 -22.79 -6.66 -16.71
CA GLY A 89 -21.54 -6.59 -15.94
C GLY A 89 -20.81 -7.92 -15.71
N GLU A 90 -21.45 -9.07 -16.00
CA GLU A 90 -20.75 -10.37 -15.98
C GLU A 90 -19.69 -10.49 -17.09
N ASP A 91 -19.80 -9.70 -18.18
CA ASP A 91 -18.83 -9.70 -19.29
C ASP A 91 -17.69 -8.68 -19.12
N VAL A 92 -17.78 -7.78 -18.13
CA VAL A 92 -16.80 -6.67 -17.95
C VAL A 92 -15.60 -7.09 -17.12
N LEU A 93 -15.80 -8.01 -16.17
CA LEU A 93 -14.74 -8.50 -15.30
C LEU A 93 -14.89 -10.00 -15.11
N SER A 94 -13.82 -10.77 -15.34
CA SER A 94 -13.86 -12.21 -15.07
C SER A 94 -14.09 -12.45 -13.58
N LYS A 95 -14.71 -13.59 -13.24
CA LYS A 95 -14.91 -14.00 -11.85
C LYS A 95 -13.59 -14.02 -11.07
N GLU A 96 -12.51 -14.49 -11.70
CA GLU A 96 -11.18 -14.55 -11.09
C GLU A 96 -10.65 -13.15 -10.74
N ALA A 97 -10.83 -12.18 -11.64
CA ALA A 97 -10.43 -10.80 -11.39
C ALA A 97 -11.28 -10.17 -10.28
N HIS A 98 -12.60 -10.42 -10.27
CA HIS A 98 -13.49 -9.95 -9.21
C HIS A 98 -13.07 -10.49 -7.83
N ASP A 99 -12.86 -11.81 -7.74
CA ASP A 99 -12.48 -12.48 -6.50
C ASP A 99 -11.08 -12.00 -6.03
N ALA A 100 -10.16 -11.75 -6.96
CA ALA A 100 -8.85 -11.19 -6.65
C ALA A 100 -8.92 -9.75 -6.09
N MET A 101 -9.78 -8.88 -6.66
CA MET A 101 -10.00 -7.53 -6.13
C MET A 101 -10.56 -7.57 -4.72
N LEU A 102 -11.58 -8.41 -4.47
CA LEU A 102 -12.16 -8.59 -3.15
C LEU A 102 -11.14 -9.12 -2.14
N ALA A 103 -10.34 -10.11 -2.52
CA ALA A 103 -9.30 -10.66 -1.66
C ALA A 103 -8.22 -9.62 -1.32
N ALA A 104 -7.82 -8.79 -2.29
CA ALA A 104 -6.84 -7.72 -2.07
C ALA A 104 -7.38 -6.63 -1.12
N ILE A 105 -8.63 -6.20 -1.31
CA ILE A 105 -9.30 -5.25 -0.40
C ILE A 105 -9.39 -5.86 1.00
N ALA A 106 -9.88 -7.11 1.11
CA ALA A 106 -10.00 -7.79 2.39
C ALA A 106 -8.64 -7.91 3.10
N LYS A 107 -7.57 -8.26 2.36
CA LYS A 107 -6.22 -8.34 2.91
C LYS A 107 -5.73 -6.98 3.41
N ALA A 108 -6.05 -5.89 2.71
CA ALA A 108 -5.70 -4.53 3.09
C ALA A 108 -6.62 -3.93 4.18
N GLU A 109 -7.65 -4.65 4.63
CA GLU A 109 -8.55 -4.23 5.71
C GLU A 109 -8.56 -5.18 6.91
N ALA A 110 -8.04 -6.39 6.73
CA ALA A 110 -8.01 -7.44 7.74
C ALA A 110 -7.09 -7.08 8.92
N VAL A 111 -7.48 -7.55 10.11
CA VAL A 111 -6.69 -7.45 11.34
C VAL A 111 -5.73 -8.62 11.37
N SER A 112 -4.45 -8.38 11.68
CA SER A 112 -3.54 -9.42 12.15
C SER A 112 -3.85 -9.81 13.59
#